data_AF-A0A7V5EL21-F1
#
_entry.id   AF-A0A7V5EL21-F1
#
_cell.length_a   1.000
_cell.length_b   1.000
_cell.length_c   1.000
_cell.angle_alpha   90.00
_cell.angle_beta   90.00
_cell.angle_gamma   90.00
#
_symmetry.space_group_name_H-M   'P 1'
#
loop_
_entity.id
_entity.type
_entity.pdbx_description
1 polymer ?
#
loop_
_entity_poly.entity_id
_entity_poly.type
_entity_poly.pdbx_seq_one_letter_code
_entity_poly.pdbx_strand_id
1 'polypeptide(L)'
;MLLLMAVFGDFIANDIPLFCRYKGAARFPILEQVLGGGTIFNQTTDWNNPQITSKIYPPIPYRFNSIDPLNSQFKSPFGKQNIKSLKYRHWLGTDQIGRDVLAGMINGARVSVEVGFLGIGLAAIIGILLGSFSGFFGNYRIKWSIGQWVITIVSLLALAWLAYVLPFYWPQNGGGIIFGLVLLFIFLQVGLSRINFKT
;
A
#
# COMPACT_ATOMS: atom_id res chain seq x y z
N MET A 1 -17.78 0.03 5.60
CA MET A 1 -17.31 1.36 6.09
C MET A 1 -15.89 1.70 5.59
N LEU A 2 -14.90 0.82 5.72
CA LEU A 2 -13.53 1.06 5.21
C LEU A 2 -13.43 1.17 3.68
N LEU A 3 -14.21 0.37 2.94
CA LEU A 3 -14.25 0.44 1.46
C LEU A 3 -14.82 1.79 0.97
N LEU A 4 -15.81 2.34 1.70
CA LEU A 4 -16.32 3.69 1.48
C LEU A 4 -15.24 4.75 1.75
N MET A 5 -14.46 4.62 2.84
CA MET A 5 -13.35 5.53 3.10
C MET A 5 -12.24 5.46 2.03
N ALA A 6 -11.97 4.29 1.46
CA ALA A 6 -10.98 4.16 0.40
C ALA A 6 -11.44 4.83 -0.91
N VAL A 7 -12.70 4.63 -1.30
CA VAL A 7 -13.25 5.21 -2.54
C VAL A 7 -13.52 6.71 -2.40
N PHE A 8 -13.98 7.17 -1.22
CA PHE A 8 -14.34 8.57 -0.98
C PHE A 8 -13.24 9.36 -0.25
N GLY A 9 -12.08 8.76 0.02
CA GLY A 9 -10.97 9.41 0.72
C GLY A 9 -10.49 10.68 0.01
N ASP A 10 -10.48 10.65 -1.31
CA ASP A 10 -10.11 11.78 -2.16
C ASP A 10 -11.08 12.97 -2.04
N PHE A 11 -12.30 12.75 -1.54
CA PHE A 11 -13.28 13.82 -1.26
C PHE A 11 -13.17 14.38 0.17
N ILE A 12 -12.45 13.70 1.06
CA ILE A 12 -12.33 14.07 2.48
C ILE A 12 -11.04 14.87 2.72
N ALA A 13 -9.92 14.42 2.15
CA ALA A 13 -8.60 15.05 2.30
C ALA A 13 -7.97 15.31 0.93
N ASN A 14 -8.03 16.55 0.47
CA ASN A 14 -7.49 16.94 -0.83
C ASN A 14 -7.20 18.44 -0.90
N ASP A 15 -6.22 18.83 -1.71
CA ASP A 15 -5.87 20.22 -2.02
C ASP A 15 -6.70 20.76 -3.20
N ILE A 16 -7.44 19.88 -3.90
CA ILE A 16 -8.37 20.24 -4.95
C ILE A 16 -9.71 20.67 -4.34
N PRO A 17 -10.31 21.79 -4.81
CA PRO A 17 -11.64 22.16 -4.39
C PRO A 17 -12.69 21.18 -4.92
N LEU A 18 -13.68 20.85 -4.10
CA LEU A 18 -14.87 20.09 -4.51
C LEU A 18 -15.60 20.79 -5.65
N PHE A 19 -15.68 22.13 -5.59
CA PHE A 19 -16.37 22.97 -6.56
C PHE A 19 -15.54 24.21 -6.89
N CYS A 20 -15.42 24.52 -8.18
CA CYS A 20 -14.87 25.78 -8.65
C CYS A 20 -15.63 26.31 -9.88
N ARG A 21 -15.67 27.64 -10.05
CA ARG A 21 -16.05 28.25 -11.33
C ARG A 21 -14.79 28.61 -12.10
N TYR A 22 -14.60 28.03 -13.28
CA TYR A 22 -13.50 28.34 -14.19
C TYR A 22 -14.05 29.00 -15.44
N LYS A 23 -13.60 30.24 -15.76
CA LYS A 23 -14.08 31.03 -16.91
C LYS A 23 -15.61 31.09 -17.03
N GLY A 24 -16.32 31.22 -15.91
CA GLY A 24 -17.78 31.29 -15.86
C GLY A 24 -18.52 29.95 -15.85
N ALA A 25 -17.86 28.83 -16.15
CA ALA A 25 -18.46 27.49 -16.07
C ALA A 25 -18.27 26.86 -14.69
N ALA A 26 -19.34 26.24 -14.15
CA ALA A 26 -19.29 25.45 -12.93
C ALA A 26 -18.64 24.09 -13.20
N ARG A 27 -17.59 23.75 -12.45
CA ARG A 27 -16.82 22.51 -12.61
C ARG A 27 -16.59 21.84 -11.25
N PHE A 28 -16.49 20.51 -11.29
CA PHE A 28 -16.20 19.65 -10.15
C PHE A 28 -14.85 18.96 -10.39
N PRO A 29 -13.72 19.64 -10.15
CA PRO A 29 -12.41 19.16 -10.58
C PRO A 29 -11.98 17.87 -9.83
N ILE A 30 -12.49 17.66 -8.63
CA ILE A 30 -12.25 16.44 -7.86
C ILE A 30 -12.84 15.20 -8.55
N LEU A 31 -14.02 15.35 -9.17
CA LEU A 31 -14.70 14.28 -9.88
C LEU A 31 -14.01 14.00 -11.22
N GLU A 32 -13.56 15.06 -11.91
CA GLU A 32 -12.73 14.98 -13.11
C GLU A 32 -11.43 14.21 -12.84
N GLN A 33 -10.78 14.44 -11.68
CA GLN A 33 -9.58 13.70 -11.29
C GLN A 33 -9.85 12.20 -11.02
N VAL A 34 -10.93 11.88 -10.30
CA VAL A 34 -11.26 10.49 -9.95
C VAL A 34 -11.72 9.68 -11.16
N LEU A 35 -12.52 10.27 -12.04
CA LEU A 35 -13.05 9.59 -13.24
C LEU A 35 -12.03 9.53 -14.40
N GLY A 36 -10.82 10.06 -14.20
CA GLY A 36 -9.81 10.14 -15.27
C GLY A 36 -10.22 11.06 -16.42
N GLY A 37 -11.16 11.98 -16.17
CA GLY A 37 -11.71 12.89 -17.16
C GLY A 37 -10.98 14.24 -17.17
N GLY A 38 -10.18 14.49 -18.20
CA GLY A 38 -10.00 15.85 -18.74
C GLY A 38 -8.77 16.65 -18.27
N THR A 39 -7.72 16.55 -19.08
CA THR A 39 -6.73 17.53 -19.61
C THR A 39 -6.64 19.00 -19.13
N ILE A 40 -7.60 19.57 -18.39
CA ILE A 40 -7.63 21.01 -18.05
C ILE A 40 -7.00 21.28 -16.68
N PHE A 41 -7.23 20.39 -15.71
CA PHE A 41 -6.69 20.51 -14.35
C PHE A 41 -5.68 19.39 -14.10
N ASN A 42 -4.41 19.70 -14.32
CA ASN A 42 -3.31 18.81 -13.93
C ASN A 42 -3.10 18.85 -12.41
N GLN A 43 -2.41 17.84 -11.87
CA GLN A 43 -2.07 17.72 -10.45
C GLN A 43 -1.28 18.94 -9.91
N THR A 44 -0.67 19.73 -10.80
CA THR A 44 0.12 20.94 -10.52
C THR A 44 -0.64 22.25 -10.74
N THR A 45 -1.95 22.22 -10.99
CA THR A 45 -2.69 23.46 -11.28
C THR A 45 -2.65 24.39 -10.07
N ASP A 46 -2.14 25.61 -10.27
CA ASP A 46 -2.12 26.62 -9.22
C ASP A 46 -3.56 27.09 -8.94
N TRP A 47 -4.11 26.57 -7.84
CA TRP A 47 -5.45 26.91 -7.39
C TRP A 47 -5.57 28.35 -6.92
N ASN A 48 -4.50 29.15 -6.85
CA ASN A 48 -4.57 30.59 -6.61
C ASN A 48 -4.77 31.43 -7.88
N ASN A 49 -4.86 30.81 -9.06
CA ASN A 49 -5.08 31.53 -10.30
C ASN A 49 -6.36 32.41 -10.25
N PRO A 50 -6.30 33.72 -10.62
CA PRO A 50 -7.45 34.62 -10.62
C PRO A 50 -8.59 34.18 -11.56
N GLN A 51 -8.31 33.31 -12.53
CA GLN A 51 -9.31 32.72 -13.44
C GLN A 51 -10.27 31.72 -12.75
N ILE A 52 -9.96 31.30 -11.52
CA ILE A 52 -10.76 30.36 -10.73
C ILE A 52 -11.51 31.15 -9.64
N THR A 53 -12.82 31.30 -9.81
CA THR A 53 -13.71 32.03 -8.90
C THR A 53 -14.54 31.06 -8.06
N SER A 54 -14.84 31.41 -6.80
CA SER A 54 -15.65 30.61 -5.86
C SER A 54 -15.16 29.15 -5.68
N LYS A 55 -14.27 28.94 -4.69
CA LYS A 55 -13.64 27.64 -4.41
C LYS A 55 -14.22 27.05 -3.12
N ILE A 56 -14.74 25.85 -3.18
CA ILE A 56 -15.19 25.10 -1.99
C ILE A 56 -14.25 23.94 -1.77
N TYR A 57 -13.42 24.03 -0.73
CA TYR A 57 -12.50 22.96 -0.35
C TYR A 57 -13.15 21.88 0.52
N PRO A 58 -12.64 20.63 0.47
CA PRO A 58 -13.02 19.56 1.38
C PRO A 58 -12.73 19.90 2.85
N PRO A 59 -13.24 19.09 3.81
CA PRO A 59 -13.04 19.31 5.24
C PRO A 59 -11.57 19.44 5.63
N ILE A 60 -10.70 18.65 4.99
CA ILE A 60 -9.25 18.72 5.17
C ILE A 60 -8.66 19.21 3.84
N PRO A 61 -8.32 20.51 3.73
CA PRO A 61 -7.91 21.12 2.48
C PRO A 61 -6.42 20.89 2.17
N TYR A 62 -5.92 19.68 2.45
CA TYR A 62 -4.51 19.31 2.31
C TYR A 62 -4.40 17.96 1.60
N ARG A 63 -3.42 17.84 0.71
CA ARG A 63 -3.00 16.55 0.18
C ARG A 63 -1.91 15.95 1.05
N PHE A 64 -1.77 14.63 0.99
CA PHE A 64 -0.68 13.94 1.69
C PHE A 64 0.71 14.45 1.29
N ASN A 65 0.87 14.98 0.08
CA ASN A 65 2.14 15.49 -0.45
C ASN A 65 2.24 17.03 -0.46
N SER A 66 1.18 17.75 -0.07
CA SER A 66 1.25 19.21 0.00
C SER A 66 2.07 19.63 1.22
N ILE A 67 3.05 20.51 0.99
CA ILE A 67 3.90 21.05 2.04
C ILE A 67 3.37 22.44 2.42
N ASP A 68 3.18 22.70 3.72
CA ASP A 68 2.95 24.03 4.27
C ASP A 68 4.24 24.56 4.94
N PRO A 69 5.01 25.44 4.25
CA PRO A 69 6.25 25.97 4.81
C PRO A 69 6.04 26.80 6.08
N LEU A 70 4.87 27.43 6.25
CA LEU A 70 4.55 28.28 7.40
C LEU A 70 4.42 27.48 8.70
N ASN A 71 4.12 26.19 8.57
CA ASN A 71 3.97 25.24 9.66
C ASN A 71 5.04 24.13 9.61
N SER A 72 6.21 24.43 9.01
CA SER A 72 7.41 23.59 9.11
C SER A 72 7.95 23.58 10.55
N GLN A 73 8.77 22.57 10.90
CA GLN A 73 9.32 22.32 12.24
C GLN A 73 8.34 21.71 13.26
N PHE A 74 7.63 20.64 12.90
CA PHE A 74 6.81 19.85 13.83
C PHE A 74 5.84 20.68 14.68
N LYS A 75 4.62 20.92 14.18
CA LYS A 75 3.57 21.55 14.98
C LYS A 75 2.70 20.49 15.63
N SER A 76 2.52 20.58 16.94
CA SER A 76 1.58 19.72 17.67
C SER A 76 0.11 20.09 17.38
N PRO A 77 -0.83 19.14 17.52
CA PRO A 77 -2.28 19.37 17.34
C PRO A 77 -2.84 20.57 18.11
N PHE A 78 -2.40 20.70 19.37
CA PHE A 78 -2.86 21.72 20.31
C PHE A 78 -1.93 22.94 20.37
N GLY A 79 -0.83 22.92 19.61
CA GLY A 79 0.14 24.00 19.55
C GLY A 79 -0.35 25.22 18.74
N LYS A 80 0.44 26.31 18.81
CA LYS A 80 0.21 27.48 17.95
C LYS A 80 0.63 27.14 16.52
N GLN A 81 -0.32 27.24 15.59
CA GLN A 81 -0.12 27.04 14.16
C GLN A 81 -0.33 28.38 13.44
N ASN A 82 0.46 28.65 12.40
CA ASN A 82 0.32 29.84 11.57
C ASN A 82 -0.70 29.56 10.47
N ILE A 83 -1.98 29.77 10.78
CA ILE A 83 -3.11 29.44 9.90
C ILE A 83 -3.96 30.68 9.62
N LYS A 84 -4.46 30.81 8.39
CA LYS A 84 -5.33 31.93 7.99
C LYS A 84 -6.74 31.84 8.60
N SER A 85 -7.23 30.62 8.83
CA SER A 85 -8.56 30.34 9.35
C SER A 85 -8.61 28.93 9.96
N LEU A 86 -9.57 28.68 10.85
CA LEU A 86 -9.77 27.40 11.54
C LEU A 86 -9.97 26.21 10.57
N LYS A 87 -10.45 26.47 9.34
CA LYS A 87 -10.60 25.46 8.29
C LYS A 87 -9.27 24.87 7.82
N TYR A 88 -8.19 25.64 7.89
CA TYR A 88 -6.84 25.26 7.49
C TYR A 88 -6.01 24.78 8.69
N ARG A 89 -6.66 24.33 9.75
CA ARG A 89 -5.95 23.82 10.91
C ARG A 89 -5.45 22.40 10.65
N HIS A 90 -4.20 22.16 11.00
CA HIS A 90 -3.62 20.81 11.02
C HIS A 90 -4.09 20.09 12.28
N TRP A 91 -5.16 19.31 12.17
CA TRP A 91 -5.83 18.68 13.31
C TRP A 91 -4.95 17.68 14.06
N LEU A 92 -4.10 16.93 13.36
CA LEU A 92 -3.13 16.01 13.96
C LEU A 92 -1.70 16.57 13.95
N GLY A 93 -1.54 17.84 13.60
CA GLY A 93 -0.24 18.50 13.51
C GLY A 93 0.47 18.28 12.18
N THR A 94 1.72 18.73 12.13
CA THR A 94 2.58 18.68 10.95
C THR A 94 3.88 17.94 11.19
N ASP A 95 4.44 17.36 10.13
CA ASP A 95 5.76 16.74 10.12
C ASP A 95 6.89 17.79 10.04
N GLN A 96 8.17 17.36 10.05
CA GLN A 96 9.36 18.21 9.98
C GLN A 96 9.29 19.23 8.84
N ILE A 97 8.86 18.77 7.67
CA ILE A 97 8.77 19.55 6.45
C ILE A 97 7.43 20.28 6.30
N GLY A 98 6.51 20.20 7.26
CA GLY A 98 5.22 20.91 7.20
C GLY A 98 4.11 20.18 6.45
N ARG A 99 4.20 18.84 6.30
CA ARG A 99 3.12 18.01 5.74
C ARG A 99 2.05 17.74 6.81
N ASP A 100 0.78 17.77 6.41
CA ASP A 100 -0.33 17.46 7.31
C ASP A 100 -0.39 15.96 7.66
N VAL A 101 -0.35 15.64 8.96
CA VAL A 101 -0.34 14.26 9.45
C VAL A 101 -1.69 13.57 9.21
N LEU A 102 -2.81 14.29 9.36
CA LEU A 102 -4.14 13.72 9.21
C LEU A 102 -4.43 13.33 7.75
N ALA A 103 -4.09 14.20 6.80
CA ALA A 103 -4.16 13.92 5.38
C ALA A 103 -3.27 12.72 5.00
N GLY A 104 -2.08 12.62 5.60
CA GLY A 104 -1.21 11.46 5.46
C GLY A 104 -1.86 10.16 5.96
N MET A 105 -2.50 10.18 7.12
CA MET A 105 -3.19 9.02 7.70
C MET A 105 -4.39 8.58 6.85
N ILE A 106 -5.20 9.52 6.36
CA ILE A 106 -6.36 9.21 5.50
C ILE A 106 -5.89 8.56 4.20
N ASN A 107 -4.84 9.11 3.57
CA ASN A 107 -4.27 8.54 2.36
C ASN A 107 -3.66 7.14 2.62
N GLY A 108 -2.95 6.96 3.74
CA GLY A 108 -2.41 5.67 4.14
C GLY A 108 -3.50 4.62 4.40
N ALA A 109 -4.60 5.00 5.04
CA ALA A 109 -5.76 4.13 5.25
C ALA A 109 -6.38 3.69 3.93
N ARG A 110 -6.52 4.61 2.96
CA ARG A 110 -6.99 4.29 1.60
C ARG A 110 -6.10 3.24 0.92
N VAL A 111 -4.79 3.48 0.85
CA VAL A 111 -3.83 2.56 0.22
C VAL A 111 -3.85 1.19 0.89
N SER A 112 -3.96 1.14 2.22
CA SER A 112 -4.01 -0.11 2.98
C SER A 112 -5.23 -0.96 2.62
N VAL A 113 -6.40 -0.33 2.44
CA VAL A 113 -7.64 -1.01 2.04
C VAL A 113 -7.55 -1.51 0.60
N GLU A 114 -7.00 -0.70 -0.33
CA GLU A 114 -6.82 -1.09 -1.73
C GLU A 114 -5.92 -2.33 -1.86
N VAL A 115 -4.75 -2.31 -1.21
CA VAL A 115 -3.81 -3.44 -1.23
C VAL A 115 -4.38 -4.66 -0.52
N GLY A 116 -5.06 -4.48 0.61
CA GLY A 116 -5.71 -5.56 1.33
C GLY A 116 -6.79 -6.26 0.50
N PHE A 117 -7.62 -5.48 -0.20
CA PHE A 117 -8.65 -6.03 -1.09
C PHE A 117 -8.05 -6.81 -2.25
N LEU A 118 -7.03 -6.26 -2.91
CA LEU A 118 -6.32 -6.96 -4.00
C LEU A 118 -5.63 -8.24 -3.51
N GLY A 119 -5.00 -8.20 -2.33
CA GLY A 119 -4.35 -9.36 -1.73
C GLY A 119 -5.33 -10.50 -1.42
N ILE A 120 -6.48 -10.18 -0.82
CA ILE A 120 -7.54 -11.17 -0.53
C ILE A 120 -8.10 -11.73 -1.84
N GLY A 121 -8.35 -10.88 -2.83
CA GLY A 121 -8.86 -11.30 -4.15
C GLY A 121 -7.92 -12.28 -4.83
N LEU A 122 -6.62 -11.99 -4.86
CA LEU A 122 -5.61 -12.88 -5.44
C LEU A 122 -5.47 -14.19 -4.65
N ALA A 123 -5.44 -14.12 -3.33
CA ALA A 123 -5.39 -15.30 -2.47
C ALA A 123 -6.60 -16.21 -2.68
N ALA A 124 -7.80 -15.62 -2.82
CA ALA A 124 -9.02 -16.37 -3.11
C ALA A 124 -8.96 -17.04 -4.48
N ILE A 125 -8.55 -16.34 -5.54
CA ILE A 125 -8.42 -16.92 -6.89
C ILE A 125 -7.44 -18.10 -6.87
N ILE A 126 -6.23 -17.89 -6.32
CA ILE A 126 -5.21 -18.93 -6.26
C ILE A 126 -5.68 -20.11 -5.39
N GLY A 127 -6.27 -19.82 -4.23
CA GLY A 127 -6.79 -20.82 -3.31
C GLY A 127 -7.92 -21.66 -3.93
N ILE A 128 -8.85 -21.03 -4.64
CA ILE A 128 -9.94 -21.73 -5.34
C ILE A 128 -9.39 -22.58 -6.47
N LEU A 129 -8.45 -22.08 -7.26
CA LEU A 129 -7.82 -22.86 -8.34
C LEU A 129 -7.09 -24.08 -7.77
N LEU A 130 -6.17 -23.86 -6.83
CA LEU A 130 -5.40 -24.95 -6.21
C LEU A 130 -6.29 -25.95 -5.46
N GLY A 131 -7.30 -25.46 -4.73
CA GLY A 131 -8.27 -26.29 -4.04
C GLY A 131 -9.11 -27.13 -5.01
N SER A 132 -9.57 -26.53 -6.11
CA SER A 132 -10.34 -27.24 -7.16
C SER A 132 -9.48 -28.29 -7.86
N PHE A 133 -8.22 -27.97 -8.19
CA PHE A 133 -7.26 -28.92 -8.74
C PHE A 133 -7.01 -30.10 -7.78
N SER A 134 -6.80 -29.82 -6.50
CA SER A 134 -6.62 -30.86 -5.48
C SER A 134 -7.88 -31.71 -5.29
N GLY A 135 -9.07 -31.12 -5.40
CA GLY A 135 -10.34 -31.84 -5.32
C GLY A 135 -10.63 -32.72 -6.53
N PHE A 136 -10.29 -32.25 -7.74
CA PHE A 136 -10.54 -32.96 -9.00
C PHE A 136 -9.65 -34.20 -9.16
N PHE A 137 -8.35 -34.09 -8.89
CA PHE A 137 -7.42 -35.20 -9.06
C PHE A 137 -7.48 -36.24 -7.92
N GLY A 138 -8.09 -35.88 -6.78
CA GLY A 138 -8.11 -36.71 -5.58
C GLY A 138 -6.70 -37.06 -5.08
N ASN A 139 -6.60 -37.66 -3.91
CA ASN A 139 -5.31 -38.07 -3.29
C ASN A 139 -4.63 -39.25 -4.01
N TYR A 140 -4.70 -39.34 -5.34
CA TYR A 140 -4.41 -40.59 -6.05
C TYR A 140 -2.92 -40.98 -6.02
N ARG A 141 -1.98 -40.04 -5.84
CA ARG A 141 -0.53 -40.38 -5.78
C ARG A 141 0.39 -39.49 -4.91
N ILE A 142 -0.10 -38.41 -4.30
CA ILE A 142 0.76 -37.43 -3.62
C ILE A 142 0.21 -37.15 -2.21
N LYS A 143 0.59 -37.97 -1.23
CA LYS A 143 0.29 -37.73 0.20
C LYS A 143 1.48 -37.05 0.87
N TRP A 144 1.48 -35.72 0.95
CA TRP A 144 2.46 -35.03 1.79
C TRP A 144 2.00 -35.12 3.24
N SER A 145 2.83 -35.71 4.11
CA SER A 145 2.50 -35.79 5.54
C SER A 145 2.52 -34.39 6.15
N ILE A 146 1.69 -34.16 7.17
CA ILE A 146 1.65 -32.87 7.90
C ILE A 146 3.05 -32.54 8.47
N GLY A 147 3.80 -33.57 8.89
CA GLY A 147 5.18 -33.44 9.35
C GLY A 147 6.14 -32.96 8.26
N GLN A 148 5.99 -33.45 7.02
CA GLN A 148 6.78 -32.97 5.88
C GLN A 148 6.51 -31.48 5.58
N TRP A 149 5.25 -31.06 5.67
CA TRP A 149 4.86 -29.66 5.49
C TRP A 149 5.46 -28.75 6.56
N VAL A 150 5.38 -29.15 7.84
CA VAL A 150 5.98 -28.39 8.94
C VAL A 150 7.49 -28.28 8.79
N ILE A 151 8.18 -29.39 8.50
CA ILE A 151 9.63 -29.40 8.27
C ILE A 151 9.99 -28.50 7.09
N THR A 152 9.22 -28.54 5.99
CA THR A 152 9.47 -27.69 4.81
C THR A 152 9.33 -26.21 5.16
N ILE A 153 8.27 -25.81 5.86
CA ILE A 153 8.04 -24.41 6.26
C ILE A 153 9.15 -23.91 7.17
N VAL A 154 9.49 -24.66 8.23
CA VAL A 154 10.54 -24.27 9.19
C VAL A 154 11.90 -24.15 8.51
N SER A 155 12.22 -25.08 7.61
CA SER A 155 13.49 -25.05 6.89
C SER A 155 13.58 -23.92 5.86
N LEU A 156 12.47 -23.56 5.20
CA LEU A 156 12.42 -22.41 4.29
C LEU A 156 12.69 -21.10 5.04
N LEU A 157 12.16 -20.96 6.25
CA LEU A 157 12.46 -19.81 7.12
C LEU A 157 13.95 -19.77 7.50
N ALA A 158 14.54 -20.92 7.85
CA ALA A 158 15.96 -21.03 8.14
C ALA A 158 16.85 -20.66 6.93
N LEU A 159 16.47 -21.12 5.73
CA LEU A 159 17.15 -20.75 4.48
C LEU A 159 17.03 -19.27 4.16
N ALA A 160 15.86 -18.66 4.37
CA ALA A 160 15.66 -17.23 4.15
C ALA A 160 16.54 -16.39 5.09
N TRP A 161 16.64 -16.78 6.36
CA TRP A 161 17.55 -16.15 7.32
C TRP A 161 19.01 -16.29 6.89
N LEU A 162 19.42 -17.49 6.50
CA LEU A 162 20.77 -17.78 6.06
C LEU A 162 21.13 -17.04 4.75
N ALA A 163 20.17 -16.89 3.84
CA ALA A 163 20.30 -16.12 2.61
C ALA A 163 20.49 -14.62 2.87
N TYR A 164 19.87 -14.08 3.93
CA TYR A 164 20.09 -12.71 4.37
C TYR A 164 21.48 -12.54 5.02
N VAL A 165 21.91 -13.50 5.84
CA VAL A 165 23.14 -13.37 6.65
C VAL A 165 24.42 -13.66 5.88
N LEU A 166 24.45 -14.69 5.02
CA LEU A 166 25.67 -15.13 4.34
C LEU A 166 26.38 -14.05 3.49
N PRO A 167 25.68 -13.16 2.75
CA PRO A 167 26.34 -12.12 1.97
C PRO A 167 27.16 -11.13 2.80
N PHE A 168 26.82 -10.93 4.09
CA PHE A 168 27.58 -10.07 4.99
C PHE A 168 28.95 -10.66 5.34
N TYR A 169 29.06 -11.98 5.44
CA TYR A 169 30.31 -12.66 5.80
C TYR A 169 31.14 -13.07 4.58
N TRP A 170 30.50 -13.33 3.43
CA TRP A 170 31.19 -13.79 2.22
C TRP A 170 30.74 -13.05 0.94
N PRO A 171 31.13 -11.78 0.75
CA PRO A 171 30.56 -10.91 -0.29
C PRO A 171 30.79 -11.39 -1.73
N GLN A 172 31.89 -12.10 -1.98
CA GLN A 172 32.33 -12.48 -3.33
C GLN A 172 31.63 -13.74 -3.85
N ASN A 173 31.25 -14.67 -2.97
CA ASN A 173 30.70 -15.99 -3.32
C ASN A 173 29.37 -16.34 -2.60
N GLY A 174 28.87 -15.48 -1.72
CA GLY A 174 27.72 -15.78 -0.85
C GLY A 174 26.47 -16.20 -1.62
N GLY A 175 26.17 -15.54 -2.75
CA GLY A 175 25.01 -15.88 -3.59
C GLY A 175 25.05 -17.29 -4.18
N GLY A 176 26.23 -17.73 -4.66
CA GLY A 176 26.39 -19.07 -5.23
C GLY A 176 26.27 -20.18 -4.18
N ILE A 177 26.78 -19.94 -2.98
CA ILE A 177 26.68 -20.88 -1.84
C ILE A 177 25.21 -21.04 -1.42
N ILE A 178 24.46 -19.92 -1.31
CA ILE A 178 23.03 -19.95 -1.01
C ILE A 178 22.27 -20.74 -2.07
N PHE A 179 22.53 -20.48 -3.35
CA PHE A 179 21.87 -21.17 -4.45
C PHE A 179 22.12 -22.69 -4.40
N GLY A 180 23.37 -23.11 -4.13
CA GLY A 180 23.73 -24.51 -3.93
C GLY A 180 23.04 -25.16 -2.73
N LEU A 181 22.96 -24.46 -1.59
CA LEU A 181 22.27 -24.95 -0.40
C LEU A 181 20.76 -25.09 -0.62
N VAL A 182 20.14 -24.17 -1.36
CA VAL A 182 18.71 -24.26 -1.72
C VAL A 182 18.45 -25.48 -2.60
N LEU A 183 19.29 -25.73 -3.61
CA LEU A 183 19.15 -26.91 -4.48
C LEU A 183 19.35 -28.22 -3.72
N LEU A 184 20.37 -28.29 -2.86
CA LEU A 184 20.62 -29.45 -2.00
C LEU A 184 19.43 -29.70 -1.06
N PHE A 185 18.89 -28.62 -0.48
CA PHE A 185 17.74 -28.69 0.40
C PHE A 185 16.48 -29.24 -0.30
N ILE A 186 16.17 -28.73 -1.51
CA ILE A 186 15.05 -29.24 -2.33
C ILE A 186 15.25 -30.73 -2.65
N PHE A 187 16.48 -31.12 -3.02
CA PHE A 187 16.81 -32.51 -3.34
C PHE A 187 16.60 -33.44 -2.13
N LEU A 188 17.04 -33.03 -0.93
CA LEU A 188 16.84 -33.79 0.30
C LEU A 188 15.36 -33.92 0.66
N GLN A 189 14.56 -32.86 0.53
CA GLN A 189 13.11 -32.91 0.79
C GLN A 189 12.40 -33.87 -0.16
N VAL A 190 12.72 -33.84 -1.45
CA VAL A 190 12.18 -34.79 -2.44
C VAL A 190 12.61 -36.22 -2.11
N GLY A 191 13.87 -36.44 -1.72
CA GLY A 191 14.36 -37.76 -1.28
C GLY A 191 13.63 -38.29 -0.06
N LEU A 192 13.50 -37.48 0.99
CA LEU A 192 12.77 -37.81 2.22
C LEU A 192 11.28 -38.10 1.93
N SER A 193 10.67 -37.36 0.99
CA SER A 193 9.28 -37.57 0.63
C SER A 193 9.06 -38.97 0.04
N ARG A 194 9.99 -39.48 -0.78
CA ARG A 194 9.87 -40.79 -1.44
C ARG A 194 10.03 -41.98 -0.50
N ILE A 195 10.76 -41.81 0.61
CA ILE A 195 11.01 -42.88 1.59
C ILE A 195 9.75 -43.17 2.40
N ASN A 196 8.97 -42.14 2.76
CA ASN A 196 7.75 -42.27 3.56
C ASN A 196 6.56 -42.93 2.82
N PHE A 197 6.64 -43.19 1.51
CA PHE A 197 5.59 -43.85 0.73
C PHE A 197 5.75 -45.37 0.60
N LYS A 198 6.85 -45.95 1.10
CA LYS A 198 7.17 -47.38 0.92
C LYS A 198 6.78 -48.30 2.07
N THR A 199 6.18 -47.77 3.13
CA THR A 199 5.64 -48.50 4.28
C THR A 199 4.15 -48.25 4.41
#